data_AF-A0A1V6HZQ7-F1
#
_entry.id   AF-A0A1V6HZQ7-F1
#
_cell.length_a   1.000
_cell.length_b   1.000
_cell.length_c   1.000
_cell.angle_alpha   90.00
_cell.angle_beta   90.00
_cell.angle_gamma   90.00
#
_symmetry.space_group_name_H-M   'P 1'
#
loop_
_entity.id
_entity.type
_entity.pdbx_description
1 polymer ?
#
loop_
_entity_poly.entity_id
_entity_poly.type
_entity_poly.pdbx_seq_one_letter_code
_entity_poly.pdbx_strand_id
1 'polypeptide(L)'
;MVSNEQMEIVFKHYGKKYNKEIEDVLMAYYFDDVSTKPFLPTKDKCIKKIEVLQSVIKKLKTFIKKNNYKDEEIENINYDVDRFRQGSVPDFMCIPSQRRSIKKERVKKAGFIYFLQEYTGKIKIGKTQYLDKRISNIGVKLPIQPTLIHYFSTEDMTGSERKLHKKYQKYRLEGEWFKLSKKEIEKIKTLTN
;
A
#
# COMPACT_ATOMS: atom_id res chain seq x y z
N MET A 1 34.02 -1.47 5.69
CA MET A 1 33.15 -0.76 6.66
C MET A 1 32.52 0.40 5.91
N VAL A 2 31.20 0.57 5.97
CA VAL A 2 30.50 1.69 5.32
C VAL A 2 30.78 2.93 6.16
N SER A 3 31.23 4.03 5.53
CA SER A 3 31.56 5.26 6.28
C SER A 3 30.29 5.89 6.87
N ASN A 4 30.44 6.59 8.01
CA ASN A 4 29.32 7.26 8.70
C ASN A 4 28.54 8.21 7.77
N GLU A 5 29.25 8.86 6.84
CA GLU A 5 28.69 9.71 5.78
C GLU A 5 27.75 8.94 4.83
N GLN A 6 28.12 7.71 4.44
CA GLN A 6 27.28 6.88 3.58
C GLN A 6 26.02 6.39 4.28
N MET A 7 26.04 6.27 5.62
CA MET A 7 24.85 5.95 6.40
C MET A 7 23.91 7.16 6.49
N GLU A 8 24.44 8.36 6.70
CA GLU A 8 23.65 9.60 6.82
C GLU A 8 22.85 9.92 5.56
N ILE A 9 23.44 9.67 4.39
CA ILE A 9 22.78 9.83 3.08
C ILE A 9 21.61 8.83 2.93
N VAL A 10 21.78 7.59 3.39
CA VAL A 10 20.71 6.57 3.37
C VAL A 10 19.57 6.97 4.32
N PHE A 11 19.90 7.55 5.49
CA PHE A 11 18.92 8.07 6.45
C PHE A 11 18.08 9.22 5.89
N LYS A 12 18.72 10.23 5.28
CA LYS A 12 18.03 11.38 4.67
C LYS A 12 17.14 10.99 3.50
N HIS A 13 17.56 10.00 2.69
CA HIS A 13 16.89 9.73 1.42
C HIS A 13 15.72 8.74 1.53
N TYR A 14 15.78 7.74 2.43
CA TYR A 14 14.78 6.66 2.56
C TYR A 14 13.83 6.76 3.78
N GLY A 15 14.03 7.76 4.64
CA GLY A 15 13.36 7.86 5.94
C GLY A 15 11.96 8.51 5.94
N LYS A 16 10.91 7.70 5.80
CA LYS A 16 9.62 7.95 6.50
C LYS A 16 8.82 6.69 6.81
N LYS A 17 9.04 5.58 6.09
CA LYS A 17 8.45 4.26 6.40
C LYS A 17 9.41 3.30 7.11
N TYR A 18 10.73 3.51 6.96
CA TYR A 18 11.78 2.62 7.48
C TYR A 18 12.49 3.17 8.73
N ASN A 19 12.19 4.39 9.19
CA ASN A 19 12.91 5.02 10.31
C ASN A 19 12.85 4.20 11.60
N LYS A 20 11.66 3.73 12.01
CA LYS A 20 11.53 2.93 13.23
C LYS A 20 12.27 1.59 13.15
N GLU A 21 12.19 0.92 12.01
CA GLU A 21 12.83 -0.40 11.83
C GLU A 21 14.36 -0.30 11.74
N ILE A 22 14.88 0.82 11.24
CA ILE A 22 16.32 1.06 11.16
C ILE A 22 16.87 1.55 12.51
N GLU A 23 16.12 2.40 13.23
CA GLU A 23 16.44 2.76 14.62
C GLU A 23 16.49 1.53 15.53
N ASP A 24 15.52 0.62 15.43
CA ASP A 24 15.50 -0.63 16.21
C ASP A 24 16.73 -1.52 15.92
N VAL A 25 17.20 -1.55 14.66
CA VAL A 25 18.38 -2.32 14.24
C VAL A 25 19.68 -1.68 14.72
N LEU A 26 19.81 -0.35 14.66
CA LEU A 26 20.96 0.37 15.22
C LEU A 26 21.00 0.27 16.74
N MET A 27 19.87 0.42 17.42
CA MET A 27 19.77 0.27 18.87
C MET A 27 20.18 -1.14 19.32
N ALA A 28 19.85 -2.18 18.56
CA ALA A 28 20.29 -3.55 18.84
C ALA A 28 21.77 -3.82 18.53
N TYR A 29 22.44 -2.95 17.77
CA TYR A 29 23.85 -3.09 17.39
C TYR A 29 24.79 -2.31 18.31
N TYR A 30 24.32 -1.21 18.92
CA TYR A 30 25.10 -0.35 19.81
C TYR A 30 24.87 -0.62 21.31
N PHE A 31 23.80 -1.32 21.68
CA PHE A 31 23.52 -1.69 23.08
C PHE A 31 23.62 -3.21 23.24
N ASP A 32 24.71 -3.68 23.84
CA ASP A 32 25.02 -5.11 24.05
C ASP A 32 24.07 -5.84 25.03
N ASP A 33 23.21 -5.11 25.74
CA ASP A 33 22.30 -5.69 26.73
C ASP A 33 20.84 -5.69 26.24
N VAL A 34 20.50 -6.74 25.49
CA VAL A 34 19.16 -7.01 24.93
C VAL A 34 18.18 -7.56 25.99
N SER A 35 18.60 -7.68 27.27
CA SER A 35 17.79 -8.31 28.32
C SER A 35 16.55 -7.52 28.76
N THR A 36 16.45 -6.23 28.41
CA THR A 36 15.40 -5.34 28.94
C THR A 36 14.27 -4.98 27.98
N LYS A 37 14.25 -5.49 26.73
CA LYS A 37 13.24 -5.11 25.72
C LYS A 37 12.60 -6.31 24.99
N PRO A 38 11.41 -6.79 25.42
CA PRO A 38 10.77 -8.01 24.91
C PRO A 38 10.17 -7.92 23.48
N PHE A 39 10.37 -6.81 22.76
CA PHE A 39 9.81 -6.58 21.42
C PHE A 39 10.87 -6.39 20.32
N LEU A 40 12.15 -6.57 20.62
CA LEU A 40 13.20 -6.42 19.61
C LEU A 40 13.23 -7.62 18.66
N PRO A 41 13.27 -7.41 17.33
CA PRO A 41 13.42 -8.48 16.37
C PRO A 41 14.73 -9.27 16.62
N THR A 42 14.68 -10.59 16.43
CA THR A 42 15.86 -11.45 16.60
C THR A 42 17.00 -11.01 15.69
N LYS A 43 18.25 -11.21 16.13
CA LYS A 43 19.47 -10.86 15.40
C LYS A 43 19.45 -11.36 13.94
N ASP A 44 18.99 -12.59 13.72
CA ASP A 44 18.87 -13.19 12.38
C ASP A 44 17.84 -12.48 11.47
N LYS A 45 16.76 -11.96 12.05
CA LYS A 45 15.74 -11.19 11.32
C LYS A 45 16.28 -9.82 10.91
N CYS A 46 17.12 -9.21 11.75
CA CYS A 46 17.84 -7.98 11.42
C CYS A 46 18.87 -8.21 10.31
N ILE A 47 19.66 -9.28 10.39
CA ILE A 47 20.66 -9.65 9.36
C ILE A 47 20.01 -9.83 7.99
N LYS A 48 18.91 -10.60 7.90
CA LYS A 48 18.18 -10.78 6.63
C LYS A 48 17.67 -9.47 6.03
N LYS A 49 17.23 -8.52 6.87
CA LYS A 49 16.81 -7.19 6.39
C LYS A 49 18.01 -6.38 5.86
N ILE A 50 19.16 -6.45 6.53
CA ILE A 50 20.40 -5.80 6.09
C ILE A 50 20.84 -6.34 4.72
N GLU A 51 20.81 -7.67 4.52
CA GLU A 51 21.17 -8.29 3.23
C GLU A 51 20.27 -7.81 2.08
N VAL A 52 18.96 -7.69 2.34
CA VAL A 52 18.01 -7.15 1.36
C VAL A 52 18.34 -5.68 1.02
N LEU A 53 18.62 -4.86 2.03
CA LEU A 53 19.00 -3.45 1.81
C LEU A 53 20.30 -3.33 1.00
N GLN A 54 21.32 -4.14 1.32
CA GLN A 54 22.57 -4.18 0.57
C GLN A 54 22.35 -4.58 -0.90
N SER A 55 21.46 -5.55 -1.16
CA SER A 55 21.08 -5.95 -2.52
C SER A 55 20.40 -4.82 -3.30
N VAL A 56 19.52 -4.05 -2.65
CA VAL A 56 18.86 -2.89 -3.26
C VAL A 56 19.87 -1.80 -3.58
N ILE A 57 20.75 -1.46 -2.63
CA ILE A 57 21.81 -0.45 -2.82
C ILE A 57 22.71 -0.85 -3.99
N LYS A 58 23.11 -2.13 -4.08
CA LYS A 58 23.93 -2.65 -5.18
C LYS A 58 23.24 -2.46 -6.52
N LYS A 59 21.95 -2.82 -6.63
CA LYS A 59 21.17 -2.66 -7.88
C LYS A 59 21.05 -1.20 -8.30
N LEU A 60 20.86 -0.29 -7.35
CA LEU A 60 20.77 1.15 -7.62
C LEU A 60 22.11 1.72 -8.10
N LYS A 61 23.23 1.34 -7.48
CA LYS A 61 24.57 1.71 -7.95
C LYS A 61 24.82 1.26 -9.38
N THR A 62 24.44 0.02 -9.72
CA THR A 62 24.55 -0.50 -11.09
C THR A 62 23.67 0.27 -12.06
N PHE A 63 22.45 0.64 -11.66
CA PHE A 63 21.53 1.42 -12.49
C PHE A 63 22.08 2.82 -12.78
N ILE A 64 22.59 3.52 -11.76
CA ILE A 64 23.20 4.85 -11.89
C ILE A 64 24.36 4.78 -12.88
N LYS A 65 25.28 3.83 -12.68
CA LYS A 65 26.44 3.63 -13.57
C LYS A 65 26.02 3.30 -15.01
N LYS A 66 24.99 2.48 -15.22
CA LYS A 66 24.51 2.09 -16.56
C LYS A 66 23.95 3.29 -17.34
N ASN A 67 23.40 4.28 -16.66
CA ASN A 67 22.76 5.44 -17.29
C ASN A 67 23.69 6.66 -17.35
N ASN A 68 24.97 6.53 -16.99
CA ASN A 68 25.97 7.62 -17.03
C ASN A 68 25.55 8.90 -16.28
N TYR A 69 24.70 8.78 -15.25
CA TYR A 69 24.43 9.92 -14.37
C TYR A 69 25.72 10.35 -13.70
N LYS A 70 26.10 11.61 -13.87
CA LYS A 70 27.22 12.23 -13.17
C LYS A 70 26.81 12.52 -11.73
N ASP A 71 27.78 12.51 -10.81
CA ASP A 71 27.53 12.79 -9.40
C ASP A 71 26.85 14.16 -9.20
N GLU A 72 27.24 15.15 -10.00
CA GLU A 72 26.63 16.49 -10.04
C GLU A 72 25.14 16.46 -10.45
N GLU A 73 24.74 15.60 -11.38
CA GLU A 73 23.33 15.46 -11.80
C GLU A 73 22.50 14.81 -10.69
N ILE A 74 23.10 13.86 -9.96
CA ILE A 74 22.46 13.18 -8.82
C ILE A 74 22.31 14.16 -7.66
N GLU A 75 23.33 14.99 -7.38
CA GLU A 75 23.29 16.03 -6.36
C GLU A 75 22.22 17.08 -6.65
N ASN A 76 22.11 17.54 -7.90
CA ASN A 76 21.06 18.48 -8.31
C ASN A 76 19.66 17.89 -8.14
N ILE A 77 19.45 16.63 -8.54
CA ILE A 77 18.17 15.93 -8.33
C ILE A 77 17.88 15.80 -6.83
N ASN A 78 18.86 15.45 -6.01
CA ASN A 78 18.69 15.31 -4.56
C ASN A 78 18.32 16.66 -3.91
N TYR A 79 18.98 17.73 -4.33
CA TYR A 79 18.72 19.08 -3.86
C TYR A 79 17.31 19.55 -4.24
N ASP A 80 16.84 19.28 -5.47
CA ASP A 80 15.48 19.59 -5.90
C ASP A 80 14.43 18.77 -5.15
N VAL A 81 14.70 17.49 -4.87
CA VAL A 81 13.83 16.62 -4.07
C VAL A 81 13.73 17.11 -2.62
N ASP A 82 14.85 17.53 -2.02
CA ASP A 82 14.87 18.06 -0.65
C ASP A 82 14.16 19.42 -0.55
N ARG A 83 14.32 20.29 -1.55
CA ARG A 83 13.58 21.54 -1.67
C ARG A 83 12.06 21.31 -1.78
N PHE A 84 11.64 20.32 -2.58
CA PHE A 84 10.24 19.93 -2.70
C PHE A 84 9.68 19.38 -1.38
N ARG A 85 10.47 18.58 -0.65
CA ARG A 85 10.09 18.04 0.68
C ARG A 85 9.95 19.13 1.73
N GLN A 86 10.73 20.19 1.64
CA GLN A 86 10.71 21.33 2.56
C GLN A 86 9.63 22.38 2.20
N GLY A 87 8.85 22.16 1.13
CA GLY A 87 7.71 23.02 0.77
C GLY A 87 8.09 24.32 0.04
N SER A 88 9.35 24.46 -0.36
CA SER A 88 9.89 25.71 -0.93
C SER A 88 10.01 25.61 -2.45
N VAL A 89 8.91 25.42 -3.17
CA VAL A 89 8.92 25.42 -4.65
C VAL A 89 8.56 26.82 -5.15
N PRO A 90 9.45 27.54 -5.86
CA PRO A 90 9.07 28.77 -6.55
C PRO A 90 7.95 28.45 -7.56
N ASP A 91 6.87 29.24 -7.59
CA ASP A 91 5.68 28.99 -8.43
C ASP A 91 6.01 28.75 -9.91
N PHE A 92 7.09 29.36 -10.41
CA PHE A 92 7.58 29.20 -11.79
C PHE A 92 8.12 27.80 -12.12
N MET A 93 8.56 27.02 -11.12
CA MET A 93 9.04 25.63 -11.31
C MET A 93 7.92 24.58 -11.19
N CYS A 94 6.66 25.01 -11.00
CA CYS A 94 5.52 24.13 -11.13
C CYS A 94 5.35 23.76 -12.61
N ILE A 95 6.15 22.78 -13.08
CA ILE A 95 5.92 22.12 -14.35
C ILE A 95 4.47 21.63 -14.27
N PRO A 96 3.54 22.12 -15.10
CA PRO A 96 2.17 21.61 -15.08
C PRO A 96 2.32 20.12 -15.22
N SER A 97 1.88 19.38 -14.20
CA SER A 97 2.17 17.96 -14.12
C SER A 97 1.50 17.30 -15.33
N GLN A 98 2.23 17.21 -16.43
CA GLN A 98 2.03 16.22 -17.45
C GLN A 98 2.52 14.95 -16.80
N ARG A 99 1.77 14.49 -15.79
CA ARG A 99 1.53 13.07 -15.59
C ARG A 99 0.97 12.61 -16.93
N ARG A 100 1.85 12.37 -17.90
CA ARG A 100 1.56 11.47 -19.00
C ARG A 100 1.22 10.19 -18.28
N SER A 101 -0.08 9.97 -18.10
CA SER A 101 -0.61 8.73 -17.60
C SER A 101 -0.13 7.70 -18.59
N ILE A 102 1.00 7.05 -18.31
CA ILE A 102 1.31 5.78 -18.94
C ILE A 102 0.08 4.95 -18.56
N LYS A 103 -0.81 4.72 -19.54
CA LYS A 103 -2.00 3.89 -19.36
C LYS A 103 -1.47 2.49 -19.09
N LYS A 104 -1.13 2.21 -17.83
CA LYS A 104 -0.72 0.89 -17.40
C LYS A 104 -1.94 0.01 -17.60
N GLU A 105 -1.89 -0.81 -18.64
CA GLU A 105 -3.00 -1.68 -18.99
C GLU A 105 -3.31 -2.56 -17.79
N ARG A 106 -4.56 -2.50 -17.35
CA ARG A 106 -4.93 -3.09 -16.07
C ARG A 106 -5.12 -4.58 -16.28
N VAL A 107 -4.20 -5.38 -15.73
CA VAL A 107 -4.31 -6.84 -15.75
C VAL A 107 -5.62 -7.24 -15.06
N LYS A 108 -6.51 -7.88 -15.82
CA LYS A 108 -7.75 -8.46 -15.30
C LYS A 108 -7.39 -9.60 -14.34
N LYS A 109 -8.09 -9.66 -13.21
CA LYS A 109 -7.88 -10.70 -12.21
C LYS A 109 -9.21 -11.33 -11.88
N ALA A 110 -9.26 -12.65 -12.04
CA ALA A 110 -10.39 -13.43 -11.60
C ALA A 110 -10.52 -13.40 -10.07
N GLY A 111 -11.75 -13.47 -9.58
CA GLY A 111 -12.06 -13.48 -8.16
C GLY A 111 -13.57 -13.44 -7.93
N PHE A 112 -13.97 -12.97 -6.76
CA PHE A 112 -15.36 -12.88 -6.34
C PHE A 112 -15.72 -11.45 -5.99
N ILE A 113 -16.96 -11.08 -6.29
CA ILE A 113 -17.64 -9.94 -5.70
C ILE A 113 -18.55 -10.46 -4.59
N TYR A 114 -18.58 -9.76 -3.47
CA TYR A 114 -19.45 -10.11 -2.34
C TYR A 114 -20.21 -8.89 -1.83
N PHE A 115 -21.38 -9.16 -1.24
CA PHE A 115 -22.25 -8.18 -0.62
C PHE A 115 -22.47 -8.57 0.84
N LEU A 116 -21.97 -7.74 1.75
CA LEU A 116 -22.13 -7.95 3.20
C LEU A 116 -23.11 -6.93 3.78
N GLN A 117 -24.00 -7.39 4.64
CA GLN A 117 -24.91 -6.56 5.41
C GLN A 117 -24.41 -6.42 6.84
N GLU A 118 -24.24 -5.18 7.28
CA GLU A 118 -24.04 -4.88 8.70
C GLU A 118 -25.39 -4.89 9.44
N TYR A 119 -25.36 -5.01 10.77
CA TYR A 119 -26.53 -4.93 11.66
C TYR A 119 -27.42 -3.68 11.42
N THR A 120 -26.83 -2.56 10.99
CA THR A 120 -27.58 -1.32 10.67
C THR A 120 -28.33 -1.39 9.33
N GLY A 121 -28.17 -2.48 8.58
CA GLY A 121 -28.73 -2.65 7.24
C GLY A 121 -27.90 -2.03 6.12
N LYS A 122 -26.74 -1.44 6.43
CA LYS A 122 -25.79 -0.94 5.42
C LYS A 122 -25.13 -2.11 4.69
N ILE A 123 -24.95 -1.94 3.37
CA ILE A 123 -24.37 -2.97 2.51
C ILE A 123 -22.94 -2.57 2.11
N LYS A 124 -21.99 -3.47 2.29
CA LYS A 124 -20.65 -3.36 1.74
C LYS A 124 -20.54 -4.15 0.45
N ILE A 125 -20.04 -3.50 -0.60
CA ILE A 125 -19.71 -4.15 -1.87
C ILE A 125 -18.20 -4.28 -1.94
N GLY A 126 -17.70 -5.51 -1.86
CA GLY A 126 -16.26 -5.78 -1.89
C GLY A 126 -15.88 -6.89 -2.86
N LYS A 127 -14.58 -7.10 -2.99
CA LYS A 127 -14.00 -8.16 -3.81
C LYS A 127 -12.94 -8.96 -3.07
N THR A 128 -12.72 -10.19 -3.48
CA THR A 128 -11.66 -11.05 -2.94
C THR A 128 -11.31 -12.15 -3.93
N GLN A 129 -10.07 -12.66 -3.86
CA GLN A 129 -9.70 -13.89 -4.58
C GLN A 129 -10.08 -15.15 -3.80
N TYR A 130 -10.22 -15.03 -2.48
CA TYR A 130 -10.52 -16.14 -1.57
C TYR A 130 -11.71 -15.74 -0.70
N LEU A 131 -12.90 -16.21 -1.06
CA LEU A 131 -14.14 -15.81 -0.39
C LEU A 131 -14.19 -16.35 1.04
N ASP A 132 -13.92 -17.63 1.24
CA ASP A 132 -13.99 -18.28 2.56
C ASP A 132 -13.04 -17.63 3.56
N LYS A 133 -11.77 -17.43 3.16
CA LYS A 133 -10.78 -16.72 3.97
C LYS A 133 -11.24 -15.30 4.32
N ARG A 134 -11.93 -14.62 3.40
CA ARG A 134 -12.40 -13.25 3.63
C ARG A 134 -13.55 -13.22 4.63
N ILE A 135 -14.52 -14.13 4.52
CA ILE A 135 -15.66 -14.22 5.42
C ILE A 135 -15.20 -14.57 6.83
N SER A 136 -14.34 -15.61 6.98
CA SER A 136 -13.80 -15.99 8.29
C SER A 136 -13.03 -14.84 8.94
N ASN A 137 -12.19 -14.13 8.18
CA ASN A 137 -11.45 -12.98 8.70
C ASN A 137 -12.33 -11.79 9.13
N ILE A 138 -13.52 -11.64 8.56
CA ILE A 138 -14.45 -10.58 8.93
C ILE A 138 -15.19 -10.94 10.21
N GLY A 139 -15.64 -12.20 10.34
CA GLY A 139 -16.33 -12.68 11.54
C GLY A 139 -15.48 -12.58 12.81
N VAL A 140 -14.16 -12.80 12.70
CA VAL A 140 -13.23 -12.73 13.85
C VAL A 140 -12.98 -11.29 14.34
N LYS A 141 -13.20 -10.27 13.50
CA LYS A 141 -12.80 -8.87 13.80
C LYS A 141 -13.92 -7.98 14.32
N LEU A 142 -15.17 -8.44 14.28
CA LEU A 142 -16.32 -7.61 14.60
C LEU A 142 -17.13 -8.26 15.74
N PRO A 143 -17.57 -7.48 16.74
CA PRO A 143 -18.41 -7.99 17.82
C PRO A 143 -19.77 -8.49 17.33
N ILE A 144 -20.24 -7.99 16.18
CA ILE A 144 -21.43 -8.47 15.48
C ILE A 144 -21.03 -8.94 14.09
N GLN A 145 -21.33 -10.19 13.77
CA GLN A 145 -20.96 -10.76 12.47
C GLN A 145 -21.86 -10.18 11.37
N PRO A 146 -21.30 -9.56 10.32
CA PRO A 146 -22.08 -9.12 9.17
C PRO A 146 -22.57 -10.32 8.35
N THR A 147 -23.78 -10.23 7.84
CA THR A 147 -24.42 -11.29 7.04
C THR A 147 -23.97 -11.20 5.58
N LEU A 148 -23.54 -12.31 5.00
CA LEU A 148 -23.31 -12.39 3.56
C LEU A 148 -24.66 -12.51 2.84
N ILE A 149 -25.05 -11.47 2.10
CA ILE A 149 -26.29 -11.48 1.32
C ILE A 149 -26.13 -12.30 0.05
N HIS A 150 -25.04 -12.04 -0.68
CA HIS A 150 -24.82 -12.60 -2.00
C HIS A 150 -23.34 -12.52 -2.39
N TYR A 151 -22.93 -13.39 -3.31
CA TYR A 151 -21.64 -13.32 -3.97
C TYR A 151 -21.70 -13.96 -5.35
N PHE A 152 -20.76 -13.59 -6.23
CA PHE A 152 -20.60 -14.23 -7.54
C PHE A 152 -19.13 -14.15 -7.99
N SER A 153 -18.69 -15.12 -8.79
CA SER A 153 -17.35 -15.14 -9.39
C SER A 153 -17.29 -14.21 -10.60
N THR A 154 -16.11 -13.70 -10.95
CA THR A 154 -15.93 -12.85 -12.13
C THR A 154 -14.48 -12.85 -12.60
N GLU A 155 -14.26 -12.69 -13.90
CA GLU A 155 -12.92 -12.67 -14.51
C GLU A 155 -12.16 -11.35 -14.28
N ASP A 156 -12.86 -10.25 -14.00
CA ASP A 156 -12.27 -8.96 -13.66
C ASP A 156 -12.90 -8.40 -12.37
N MET A 157 -12.48 -8.92 -11.22
CA MET A 157 -13.04 -8.54 -9.92
C MET A 157 -12.90 -7.05 -9.64
N THR A 158 -11.82 -6.40 -10.09
CA THR A 158 -11.64 -4.96 -9.85
C THR A 158 -12.44 -4.11 -10.84
N GLY A 159 -12.87 -4.69 -11.97
CA GLY A 159 -13.68 -4.02 -12.98
C GLY A 159 -15.14 -4.09 -12.58
N SER A 160 -15.60 -5.28 -12.22
CA SER A 160 -16.94 -5.57 -11.72
C SER A 160 -17.26 -4.78 -10.45
N GLU A 161 -16.35 -4.75 -9.46
CA GLU A 161 -16.51 -3.91 -8.26
C GLU A 161 -16.68 -2.44 -8.62
N ARG A 162 -15.80 -1.89 -9.47
CA ARG A 162 -15.87 -0.49 -9.88
C ARG A 162 -17.17 -0.16 -10.61
N LYS A 163 -17.64 -1.06 -11.48
CA LYS A 163 -18.93 -0.93 -12.17
C LYS A 163 -20.09 -0.89 -11.16
N LEU A 164 -20.08 -1.76 -10.16
CA LEU A 164 -21.10 -1.80 -9.11
C LEU A 164 -21.07 -0.56 -8.22
N HIS A 165 -19.88 -0.12 -7.81
CA HIS A 165 -19.71 1.12 -7.04
C HIS A 165 -20.24 2.33 -7.82
N LYS A 166 -20.03 2.38 -9.15
CA LYS A 166 -20.60 3.41 -10.01
C LYS A 166 -22.12 3.27 -10.14
N LYS A 167 -22.63 2.06 -10.34
CA LYS A 167 -24.08 1.77 -10.43
C LYS A 167 -24.85 2.23 -9.19
N TYR A 168 -24.27 2.00 -8.00
CA TYR A 168 -24.89 2.35 -6.71
C TYR A 168 -24.33 3.63 -6.09
N GLN A 169 -23.62 4.46 -6.85
CA GLN A 169 -22.95 5.66 -6.34
C GLN A 169 -23.90 6.61 -5.61
N LYS A 170 -25.15 6.73 -6.08
CA LYS A 170 -26.20 7.55 -5.44
C LYS A 170 -26.62 7.07 -4.04
N TYR A 171 -26.30 5.83 -3.68
CA TYR A 171 -26.60 5.24 -2.37
C TYR A 171 -25.35 5.14 -1.49
N ARG A 172 -24.21 5.63 -1.98
CA ARG A 172 -22.93 5.50 -1.29
C ARG A 172 -22.93 6.34 -0.03
N LEU A 173 -22.52 5.73 1.07
CA LEU A 173 -22.22 6.39 2.33
C LEU A 173 -20.70 6.66 2.35
N GLU A 174 -19.99 6.11 3.33
CA GLU A 174 -18.54 6.23 3.46
C GLU A 174 -17.80 5.01 2.91
N GLY A 175 -16.69 5.25 2.21
CA GLY A 175 -15.84 4.19 1.70
C GLY A 175 -16.58 3.24 0.75
N GLU A 176 -16.71 1.97 1.13
CA GLU A 176 -17.34 0.91 0.33
C GLU A 176 -18.75 0.55 0.83
N TRP A 177 -19.35 1.39 1.67
CA TRP A 177 -20.67 1.16 2.26
C TRP A 177 -21.77 1.92 1.52
N PHE A 178 -22.94 1.28 1.42
CA PHE A 178 -24.09 1.77 0.66
C PHE A 178 -25.39 1.57 1.46
N LYS A 179 -26.30 2.54 1.37
CA LYS A 179 -27.67 2.45 1.92
C LYS A 179 -28.64 2.09 0.80
N LEU A 180 -28.78 0.79 0.55
CA LEU A 180 -29.63 0.27 -0.52
C LEU A 180 -31.07 0.05 -0.04
N SER A 181 -32.04 0.29 -0.92
CA SER A 181 -33.44 -0.05 -0.64
C SER A 181 -33.66 -1.56 -0.77
N LYS A 182 -34.74 -2.08 -0.17
CA LYS A 182 -35.12 -3.50 -0.30
C LYS A 182 -35.17 -3.95 -1.78
N LYS A 183 -35.71 -3.10 -2.67
CA LYS A 183 -35.77 -3.37 -4.11
C LYS A 183 -34.39 -3.56 -4.74
N GLU A 184 -33.39 -2.77 -4.34
CA GLU A 184 -32.02 -2.92 -4.85
C GLU A 184 -31.31 -4.13 -4.24
N ILE A 185 -31.62 -4.50 -3.00
CA ILE A 185 -31.11 -5.72 -2.37
C ILE A 185 -31.64 -6.98 -3.10
N GLU A 186 -32.92 -7.01 -3.46
CA GLU A 186 -33.47 -8.12 -4.25
C GLU A 186 -32.80 -8.24 -5.62
N LYS A 187 -32.52 -7.11 -6.29
CA LYS A 187 -31.72 -7.11 -7.53
C LYS A 187 -30.29 -7.61 -7.34
N ILE A 188 -29.70 -7.42 -6.15
CA ILE A 188 -28.36 -7.91 -5.86
C ILE A 188 -28.35 -9.44 -5.78
N LYS A 189 -29.36 -10.04 -5.16
CA LYS A 189 -29.48 -11.50 -5.01
C LYS A 189 -29.60 -12.23 -6.35
N THR A 190 -30.08 -11.54 -7.39
CA THR A 190 -30.22 -12.12 -8.74
C THR A 190 -28.98 -11.90 -9.62
N LEU A 191 -27.93 -11.22 -9.13
CA LEU A 191 -26.73 -10.99 -9.92
C LEU A 191 -25.93 -12.29 -10.11
N THR A 192 -25.71 -12.66 -11.36
CA THR A 192 -24.75 -13.70 -11.75
C THR A 192 -23.61 -13.07 -12.57
N ASN A 193 -22.51 -13.80 -12.78
CA ASN A 193 -21.38 -13.36 -13.60
C ASN A 193 -21.80 -13.13 -15.05
#